data_AF-A0A931AQ75-F1
#
_entry.id   AF-A0A931AQ75-F1
#
_cell.length_a   1.000
_cell.length_b   1.000
_cell.length_c   1.000
_cell.angle_alpha   90.00
_cell.angle_beta   90.00
_cell.angle_gamma   90.00
#
_symmetry.space_group_name_H-M   'P 1'
#
loop_
_entity.id
_entity.type
_entity.pdbx_description
1 polymer ?
#
loop_
_entity_poly.entity_id
_entity_poly.type
_entity_poly.pdbx_seq_one_letter_code
_entity_poly.pdbx_strand_id
1 'polypeptide(L)'
;MPSGCHVNPTWVRVRKDRGTPLESKQALRWLEGASLDLTDLNETKTVRLALDALALRLDGKAASANTIRRKRAVLHAVLEYAVELEELPANPVHKVRWKPPKTTETVDPRVVVNPRQAEALLTAVASVGGRGRGRRLQAMFACMYYAALRPGETVALRRQDCHLPATGWGRILVDVSRPEVNVQWTDTGDAHEERGLKHRGRDDVRPVPIPPKLVQILRQHIEEFGVAEDGRLFRSERGKVVASTAYTEVWQDARTLALTPAQVASPLARRPYDLRHAAVSLWLNAGVPAPDVAERAGHGVDVLLRVYAKCLDGQQEIANKRIEDALAA
;
A
#
# COMPACT_ATOMS: atom_id res chain seq x y z
N MET A 1 -0.49 -57.93 -7.81
CA MET A 1 0.73 -57.18 -7.43
C MET A 1 0.92 -56.08 -8.47
N PRO A 2 0.81 -54.80 -8.08
CA PRO A 2 0.72 -53.69 -9.01
C PRO A 2 2.11 -53.16 -9.35
N SER A 3 2.39 -53.02 -10.64
CA SER A 3 3.67 -52.55 -11.16
C SER A 3 3.56 -51.09 -11.60
N GLY A 4 4.22 -50.20 -10.85
CA GLY A 4 4.93 -49.03 -11.35
C GLY A 4 4.13 -47.86 -11.94
N CYS A 5 3.70 -46.94 -11.07
CA CYS A 5 3.53 -45.53 -11.44
C CYS A 5 4.89 -44.94 -11.83
N HIS A 6 5.14 -44.73 -13.13
CA HIS A 6 6.19 -43.82 -13.59
C HIS A 6 5.61 -42.41 -13.72
N VAL A 7 5.68 -41.65 -12.63
CA VAL A 7 5.59 -40.20 -12.70
C VAL A 7 6.92 -39.71 -13.28
N ASN A 8 6.87 -39.05 -14.43
CA ASN A 8 8.03 -38.52 -15.12
C ASN A 8 8.10 -37.01 -14.85
N PRO A 9 8.87 -36.52 -13.85
CA PRO A 9 9.04 -35.09 -13.65
C PRO A 9 10.21 -34.61 -14.51
N THR A 10 10.02 -34.53 -15.82
CA THR A 10 10.93 -33.77 -16.69
C THR A 10 10.70 -32.28 -16.45
N TRP A 11 11.21 -31.76 -15.34
CA TRP A 11 11.55 -30.34 -15.25
C TRP A 11 12.70 -30.10 -16.20
N VAL A 12 12.43 -29.27 -17.21
CA VAL A 12 13.37 -28.86 -18.27
C VAL A 12 14.76 -28.59 -17.67
N ARG A 13 15.75 -29.41 -18.05
CA ARG A 13 17.18 -29.05 -17.89
C ARG A 13 17.36 -27.70 -18.58
N VAL A 14 17.69 -26.67 -17.80
CA VAL A 14 18.11 -25.37 -18.32
C VAL A 14 19.19 -25.63 -19.37
N ARG A 15 18.89 -25.25 -20.63
CA ARG A 15 19.85 -25.29 -21.72
C ARG A 15 21.05 -24.44 -21.29
N LYS A 16 22.20 -25.09 -21.08
CA LYS A 16 23.50 -24.40 -21.16
C LYS A 16 23.58 -23.73 -22.53
N ASP A 17 23.82 -22.44 -22.48
CA ASP A 17 24.38 -21.62 -23.55
C ASP A 17 23.58 -21.56 -24.87
N ARG A 18 22.54 -20.72 -24.89
CA ARG A 18 22.07 -20.09 -26.13
C ARG A 18 22.52 -18.63 -26.11
N GLY A 19 23.77 -18.39 -26.50
CA GLY A 19 24.25 -17.10 -26.99
C GLY A 19 23.77 -15.89 -26.19
N THR A 20 24.18 -15.79 -24.93
CA THR A 20 23.95 -14.59 -24.10
C THR A 20 24.44 -13.35 -24.86
N PRO A 21 23.58 -12.34 -25.12
CA PRO A 21 23.96 -11.12 -25.85
C PRO A 21 25.23 -10.49 -25.26
N LEU A 22 26.04 -9.83 -26.09
CA LEU A 22 27.32 -9.23 -25.67
C LEU A 22 27.18 -8.29 -24.47
N GLU A 23 26.11 -7.49 -24.43
CA GLU A 23 25.76 -6.63 -23.29
C GLU A 23 25.49 -7.45 -22.01
N SER A 24 24.78 -8.57 -22.13
CA SER A 24 24.53 -9.48 -21.00
C SER A 24 25.82 -10.17 -20.52
N LYS A 25 26.78 -10.47 -21.40
CA LYS A 25 28.10 -11.01 -20.99
C LYS A 25 28.93 -9.99 -20.22
N GLN A 26 28.91 -8.72 -20.64
CA GLN A 26 29.59 -7.64 -19.91
C GLN A 26 28.94 -7.39 -18.55
N ALA A 27 27.60 -7.39 -18.48
CA ALA A 27 26.88 -7.28 -17.22
C ALA A 27 27.16 -8.45 -16.27
N LEU A 28 27.24 -9.69 -16.77
CA LEU A 28 27.59 -10.87 -15.97
C LEU A 28 29.03 -10.79 -15.42
N ARG A 29 30.02 -10.40 -16.24
CA ARG A 29 31.40 -10.20 -15.76
C ARG A 29 31.50 -9.10 -14.72
N TRP A 30 30.76 -8.01 -14.91
CA TRP A 30 30.69 -6.95 -13.91
C TRP A 30 30.06 -7.46 -12.62
N LEU A 31 28.96 -8.22 -12.69
CA LEU A 31 28.33 -8.83 -11.52
C LEU A 31 29.28 -9.79 -10.81
N GLU A 32 30.00 -10.65 -11.53
CA GLU A 32 31.01 -11.55 -10.96
C GLU A 32 32.13 -10.78 -10.24
N GLY A 33 32.65 -9.70 -10.84
CA GLY A 33 33.70 -8.89 -10.23
C GLY A 33 33.22 -7.94 -9.11
N ALA A 34 31.92 -7.64 -9.06
CA ALA A 34 31.31 -6.72 -8.10
C ALA A 34 30.50 -7.43 -6.99
N SER A 35 30.39 -8.76 -7.05
CA SER A 35 29.69 -9.58 -6.05
C SER A 35 30.68 -10.32 -5.16
N LEU A 36 30.22 -10.71 -3.97
CA LEU A 36 30.95 -11.62 -3.10
C LEU A 36 30.58 -13.06 -3.45
N ASP A 37 31.50 -13.99 -3.20
CA ASP A 37 31.19 -15.40 -3.28
C ASP A 37 30.17 -15.74 -2.19
N LEU A 38 29.19 -16.59 -2.51
CA LEU A 38 28.17 -16.97 -1.54
C LEU A 38 28.80 -17.65 -0.31
N THR A 39 29.90 -18.38 -0.50
CA THR A 39 30.64 -19.04 0.58
C THR A 39 31.27 -18.05 1.57
N ASP A 40 31.56 -16.80 1.16
CA ASP A 40 32.09 -15.75 2.05
C ASP A 40 31.08 -15.36 3.13
N LEU A 41 29.79 -15.63 2.91
CA LEU A 41 28.74 -15.44 3.91
C LEU A 41 28.82 -16.45 5.07
N ASN A 42 29.68 -17.47 5.00
CA ASN A 42 30.00 -18.30 6.16
C ASN A 42 30.72 -17.51 7.26
N GLU A 43 31.40 -16.42 6.91
CA GLU A 43 32.07 -15.53 7.84
C GLU A 43 31.11 -14.51 8.46
N THR A 44 31.02 -14.51 9.80
CA THR A 44 30.18 -13.58 10.57
C THR A 44 30.47 -12.10 10.25
N LYS A 45 31.72 -11.77 9.90
CA LYS A 45 32.13 -10.40 9.54
C LYS A 45 31.46 -9.94 8.24
N THR A 46 31.44 -10.78 7.22
CA THR A 46 30.82 -10.50 5.91
C THR A 46 29.32 -10.32 6.04
N VAL A 47 28.66 -11.17 6.83
CA VAL A 47 27.22 -11.03 7.10
C VAL A 47 26.90 -9.73 7.86
N ARG A 48 27.76 -9.34 8.81
CA ARG A 48 27.60 -8.06 9.50
C ARG A 48 27.73 -6.87 8.55
N LEU A 49 28.71 -6.88 7.65
CA LEU A 49 28.85 -5.84 6.61
C LEU A 49 27.59 -5.75 5.73
N ALA A 50 27.03 -6.88 5.31
CA ALA A 50 25.79 -6.91 4.55
C ALA A 50 24.62 -6.29 5.34
N LEU A 51 24.44 -6.68 6.61
CA LEU A 51 23.38 -6.14 7.47
C LEU A 51 23.53 -4.63 7.73
N ASP A 52 24.76 -4.14 7.88
CA ASP A 52 25.04 -2.71 8.05
C ASP A 52 24.78 -1.94 6.75
N ALA A 53 25.12 -2.51 5.58
CA ALA A 53 24.77 -1.93 4.28
C ALA A 53 23.24 -1.87 4.08
N LEU A 54 22.48 -2.87 4.53
CA LEU A 54 21.02 -2.84 4.51
C LEU A 54 20.43 -1.72 5.39
N ALA A 55 21.17 -1.30 6.42
CA ALA A 55 20.78 -0.19 7.28
C ALA A 55 20.87 1.19 6.59
N LEU A 56 21.51 1.26 5.42
CA LEU A 56 21.74 2.48 4.68
C LEU A 56 20.87 2.60 3.41
N ARG A 57 20.72 3.83 2.96
CA ARG A 57 20.21 4.23 1.65
C ARG A 57 21.39 4.36 0.67
N LEU A 58 21.09 4.48 -0.62
CA LEU A 58 22.13 4.68 -1.66
C LEU A 58 22.92 5.98 -1.49
N ASP A 59 22.35 6.98 -0.80
CA ASP A 59 23.02 8.23 -0.45
C ASP A 59 23.87 8.13 0.83
N GLY A 60 24.07 6.92 1.37
CA GLY A 60 24.85 6.67 2.59
C GLY A 60 24.14 7.04 3.89
N LYS A 61 22.93 7.61 3.85
CA LYS A 61 22.17 7.95 5.06
C LYS A 61 21.42 6.75 5.62
N ALA A 62 21.12 6.77 6.91
CA ALA A 62 20.34 5.72 7.55
C ALA A 62 18.96 5.56 6.90
N ALA A 63 18.59 4.31 6.59
CA ALA A 63 17.26 3.96 6.13
C ALA A 63 16.25 3.98 7.30
N SER A 64 14.96 4.11 6.99
CA SER A 64 13.92 4.04 8.02
C SER A 64 13.89 2.66 8.68
N ALA A 65 13.55 2.59 9.97
CA ALA A 65 13.53 1.32 10.70
C ALA A 65 12.69 0.22 10.00
N ASN A 66 11.57 0.60 9.37
CA ASN A 66 10.73 -0.33 8.62
C ASN A 66 11.40 -0.79 7.31
N THR A 67 12.09 0.11 6.61
CA THR A 67 12.89 -0.24 5.43
C THR A 67 13.98 -1.24 5.79
N ILE A 68 14.69 -1.00 6.88
CA ILE A 68 15.75 -1.88 7.38
C ILE A 68 15.19 -3.27 7.69
N ARG A 69 14.05 -3.33 8.41
CA ARG A 69 13.39 -4.60 8.74
C ARG A 69 12.97 -5.38 7.48
N ARG A 70 12.39 -4.70 6.48
CA ARG A 70 11.99 -5.32 5.20
C ARG A 70 13.19 -5.85 4.42
N LYS A 71 14.23 -5.03 4.26
CA LYS A 71 15.48 -5.43 3.61
C LYS A 71 16.08 -6.67 4.27
N ARG A 72 16.15 -6.70 5.60
CA ARG A 72 16.64 -7.87 6.35
C ARG A 72 15.76 -9.09 6.15
N ALA A 73 14.44 -8.94 6.12
CA ALA A 73 13.52 -10.06 5.89
C ALA A 73 13.73 -10.68 4.50
N VAL A 74 13.95 -9.85 3.47
CA VAL A 74 14.29 -10.32 2.12
C VAL A 74 15.64 -11.04 2.12
N LEU A 75 16.69 -10.45 2.71
CA LEU A 75 18.00 -11.10 2.81
C LEU A 75 17.89 -12.45 3.55
N HIS A 76 17.16 -12.48 4.66
CA HIS A 76 16.93 -13.70 5.42
C HIS A 76 16.27 -14.77 4.54
N ALA A 77 15.19 -14.45 3.81
CA ALA A 77 14.51 -15.38 2.92
C ALA A 77 15.37 -15.88 1.75
N VAL A 78 16.16 -14.99 1.13
CA VAL A 78 17.11 -15.38 0.07
C VAL A 78 18.15 -16.37 0.59
N LEU A 79 18.64 -16.17 1.83
CA LEU A 79 19.61 -17.07 2.43
C LEU A 79 19.00 -18.38 2.92
N GLU A 80 17.73 -18.40 3.37
CA GLU A 80 17.01 -19.66 3.61
C GLU A 80 16.87 -20.45 2.29
N TYR A 81 16.53 -19.77 1.19
CA TYR A 81 16.45 -20.42 -0.12
C TYR A 81 17.80 -20.98 -0.60
N ALA A 82 18.90 -20.27 -0.34
CA ALA A 82 20.24 -20.80 -0.61
C ALA A 82 20.58 -22.06 0.22
N VAL A 83 20.06 -22.15 1.45
CA VAL A 83 20.16 -23.36 2.28
C VAL A 83 19.31 -24.49 1.71
N GLU A 84 18.09 -24.20 1.24
CA GLU A 84 17.24 -25.20 0.57
C GLU A 84 17.88 -25.76 -0.71
N LEU A 85 18.70 -24.97 -1.40
CA LEU A 85 19.49 -25.40 -2.55
C LEU A 85 20.81 -26.09 -2.18
N GLU A 86 21.09 -26.25 -0.88
CA GLU A 86 22.33 -26.85 -0.35
C GLU A 86 23.62 -26.05 -0.68
N GLU A 87 23.48 -24.82 -1.17
CA GLU A 87 24.60 -23.91 -1.44
C GLU A 87 25.18 -23.31 -0.15
N LEU A 88 24.38 -23.31 0.94
CA LEU A 88 24.80 -22.95 2.29
C LEU A 88 24.37 -24.03 3.29
N PRO A 89 25.20 -24.36 4.29
CA PRO A 89 24.85 -25.38 5.29
C PRO A 89 23.82 -24.91 6.32
N ALA A 90 23.72 -23.61 6.55
CA ALA A 90 22.74 -22.98 7.43
C ALA A 90 22.67 -21.48 7.15
N ASN A 91 21.56 -20.82 7.47
CA ASN A 91 21.41 -19.40 7.22
C ASN A 91 22.35 -18.59 8.16
N PRO A 92 23.32 -17.85 7.61
CA PRO A 92 24.39 -17.28 8.41
C PRO A 92 23.96 -16.02 9.18
N VAL A 93 22.79 -15.44 8.88
CA VAL A 93 22.19 -14.34 9.67
C VAL A 93 21.96 -14.74 11.12
N HIS A 94 21.72 -16.03 11.38
CA HIS A 94 21.49 -16.56 12.73
C HIS A 94 22.77 -16.51 13.60
N LYS A 95 23.97 -16.48 12.98
CA LYS A 95 25.25 -16.38 13.68
C LYS A 95 25.55 -14.95 14.17
N VAL A 96 24.88 -13.93 13.61
CA VAL A 96 25.14 -12.53 13.94
C VAL A 96 24.16 -12.02 14.99
N ARG A 97 24.67 -11.59 16.14
CA ARG A 97 23.89 -10.79 17.11
C ARG A 97 23.72 -9.38 16.58
N TRP A 98 22.67 -9.19 15.77
CA TRP A 98 22.26 -7.91 15.19
C TRP A 98 20.77 -7.68 15.48
N LYS A 99 20.43 -6.52 16.04
CA LYS A 99 19.05 -6.20 16.43
C LYS A 99 18.47 -5.16 15.46
N PRO A 100 17.36 -5.47 14.76
CA PRO A 100 16.70 -4.45 13.95
C PRO A 100 16.22 -3.29 14.82
N PRO A 101 16.20 -2.06 14.28
CA PRO A 101 15.62 -0.92 14.98
C PRO A 101 14.14 -1.16 15.25
N LYS A 102 13.66 -0.66 16.40
CA LYS A 102 12.23 -0.71 16.74
C LYS A 102 11.43 0.12 15.75
N THR A 103 10.31 -0.43 15.29
CA THR A 103 9.35 0.28 14.44
C THR A 103 8.13 0.64 15.25
N THR A 104 7.68 1.89 15.11
CA THR A 104 6.36 2.30 15.60
C THR A 104 5.31 1.85 14.60
N GLU A 105 4.43 0.93 14.99
CA GLU A 105 3.31 0.47 14.14
C GLU A 105 2.08 1.38 14.25
N THR A 106 2.06 2.29 15.22
CA THR A 106 0.94 3.22 15.45
C THR A 106 0.96 4.40 14.47
N VAL A 107 -0.21 4.82 14.01
CA VAL A 107 -0.43 6.09 13.33
C VAL A 107 -0.04 7.25 14.25
N ASP A 108 0.64 8.25 13.69
CA ASP A 108 0.90 9.52 14.36
C ASP A 108 -0.35 10.41 14.22
N PRO A 109 -1.05 10.76 15.32
CA PRO A 109 -2.26 11.56 15.25
C PRO A 109 -2.09 12.90 14.52
N ARG A 110 -0.86 13.44 14.45
CA ARG A 110 -0.55 14.70 13.77
C ARG A 110 -0.74 14.65 12.25
N VAL A 111 -0.83 13.46 11.65
CA VAL A 111 -1.09 13.33 10.20
C VAL A 111 -2.59 13.40 9.88
N VAL A 112 -3.46 13.18 10.88
CA VAL A 112 -4.90 13.03 10.71
C VAL A 112 -5.57 14.40 10.64
N VAL A 113 -6.33 14.63 9.58
CA VAL A 113 -7.18 15.81 9.41
C VAL A 113 -8.55 15.60 10.04
N ASN A 114 -9.14 16.69 10.54
CA ASN A 114 -10.55 16.69 10.92
C ASN A 114 -11.47 16.83 9.68
N PRO A 115 -12.80 16.59 9.81
CA PRO A 115 -13.72 16.64 8.67
C PRO A 115 -13.71 17.95 7.88
N ARG A 116 -13.64 19.10 8.56
CA ARG A 116 -13.57 20.41 7.92
C ARG A 116 -12.29 20.59 7.11
N GLN A 117 -11.15 20.15 7.64
CA GLN A 117 -9.87 20.18 6.91
C GLN A 117 -9.87 19.23 5.71
N ALA A 118 -10.47 18.04 5.84
CA ALA A 118 -10.62 17.11 4.73
C ALA A 118 -11.47 17.71 3.60
N GLU A 119 -12.60 18.34 3.93
CA GLU A 119 -13.44 19.03 2.94
C GLU A 119 -12.73 20.20 2.26
N ALA A 120 -11.99 21.00 3.03
CA ALA A 120 -11.18 22.09 2.47
C ALA A 120 -10.11 21.55 1.49
N LEU A 121 -9.42 20.46 1.85
CA LEU A 121 -8.45 19.80 0.97
C LEU A 121 -9.10 19.25 -0.30
N LEU A 122 -10.24 18.56 -0.18
CA LEU A 122 -10.97 18.03 -1.35
C LEU A 122 -11.47 19.15 -2.26
N THR A 123 -11.89 20.29 -1.69
CA THR A 123 -12.28 21.47 -2.46
C THR A 123 -11.08 22.07 -3.17
N ALA A 124 -9.95 22.23 -2.47
CA ALA A 124 -8.71 22.74 -3.06
C ALA A 124 -8.17 21.85 -4.18
N VAL A 125 -8.31 20.53 -4.07
CA VAL A 125 -7.96 19.60 -5.17
C VAL A 125 -8.67 19.98 -6.46
N ALA A 126 -9.96 20.34 -6.42
CA ALA A 126 -10.70 20.74 -7.62
C ALA A 126 -10.14 22.01 -8.29
N SER A 127 -9.38 22.82 -7.56
CA SER A 127 -8.85 24.11 -8.01
C SER A 127 -7.39 24.08 -8.47
N VAL A 128 -6.68 22.94 -8.30
CA VAL A 128 -5.25 22.83 -8.63
C VAL A 128 -4.99 21.90 -9.82
N GLY A 129 -3.75 21.91 -10.31
CA GLY A 129 -3.29 21.08 -11.43
C GLY A 129 -3.79 21.61 -12.78
N GLY A 130 -2.83 21.97 -13.64
CA GLY A 130 -3.11 22.44 -15.00
C GLY A 130 -4.00 21.49 -15.81
N ARG A 131 -4.74 22.06 -16.79
CA ARG A 131 -5.70 21.34 -17.65
C ARG A 131 -6.83 20.61 -16.90
N GLY A 132 -7.17 21.06 -15.69
CA GLY A 132 -8.23 20.46 -14.87
C GLY A 132 -7.86 19.08 -14.33
N ARG A 133 -6.56 18.82 -14.10
CA ARG A 133 -6.10 17.56 -13.52
C ARG A 133 -6.64 17.36 -12.11
N GLY A 134 -6.65 18.41 -11.29
CA GLY A 134 -7.18 18.34 -9.93
C GLY A 134 -8.67 17.99 -9.89
N ARG A 135 -9.51 18.63 -10.72
CA ARG A 135 -10.94 18.29 -10.85
C ARG A 135 -11.17 16.80 -11.10
N ARG A 136 -10.42 16.20 -12.02
CA ARG A 136 -10.51 14.75 -12.33
C ARG A 136 -10.06 13.83 -11.19
N LEU A 137 -9.28 14.34 -10.24
CA LEU A 137 -8.75 13.56 -9.11
C LEU A 137 -9.50 13.82 -7.80
N GLN A 138 -10.37 14.84 -7.73
CA GLN A 138 -11.13 15.15 -6.52
C GLN A 138 -11.89 13.93 -5.99
N ALA A 139 -12.64 13.25 -6.85
CA ALA A 139 -13.39 12.05 -6.48
C ALA A 139 -12.47 10.88 -6.06
N MET A 140 -11.25 10.82 -6.59
CA MET A 140 -10.24 9.84 -6.17
C MET A 140 -9.84 10.05 -4.70
N PHE A 141 -9.48 11.28 -4.31
CA PHE A 141 -9.16 11.57 -2.92
C PHE A 141 -10.39 11.43 -2.01
N ALA A 142 -11.59 11.77 -2.51
CA ALA A 142 -12.83 11.58 -1.77
C ALA A 142 -13.07 10.09 -1.42
N CYS A 143 -12.76 9.16 -2.33
CA CYS A 143 -12.79 7.72 -2.01
C CYS A 143 -11.80 7.33 -0.89
N MET A 144 -10.59 7.89 -0.89
CA MET A 144 -9.61 7.61 0.16
C MET A 144 -10.09 8.12 1.53
N TYR A 145 -10.82 9.24 1.56
CA TYR A 145 -11.32 9.84 2.80
C TYR A 145 -12.66 9.27 3.28
N TYR A 146 -13.65 9.14 2.42
CA TYR A 146 -15.00 8.73 2.83
C TYR A 146 -15.21 7.21 2.82
N ALA A 147 -14.37 6.46 2.09
CA ALA A 147 -14.44 5.00 2.01
C ALA A 147 -13.16 4.33 2.53
N ALA A 148 -12.21 5.11 3.07
CA ALA A 148 -10.93 4.64 3.56
C ALA A 148 -10.13 3.83 2.51
N LEU A 149 -10.36 3.97 1.20
CA LEU A 149 -9.68 3.13 0.20
C LEU A 149 -8.17 3.37 0.16
N ARG A 150 -7.39 2.32 -0.11
CA ARG A 150 -5.96 2.47 -0.41
C ARG A 150 -5.80 3.14 -1.79
N PRO A 151 -4.69 3.88 -2.05
CA PRO A 151 -4.46 4.49 -3.35
C PRO A 151 -4.62 3.54 -4.54
N GLY A 152 -4.03 2.35 -4.47
CA GLY A 152 -4.17 1.34 -5.53
C GLY A 152 -5.61 0.84 -5.72
N GLU A 153 -6.36 0.63 -4.63
CA GLU A 153 -7.78 0.24 -4.70
C GLU A 153 -8.61 1.35 -5.34
N THR A 154 -8.34 2.60 -5.00
CA THR A 154 -9.02 3.74 -5.59
C THR A 154 -8.72 3.86 -7.07
N VAL A 155 -7.45 3.78 -7.48
CA VAL A 155 -7.04 3.88 -8.89
C VAL A 155 -7.63 2.74 -9.73
N ALA A 156 -7.81 1.55 -9.15
CA ALA A 156 -8.41 0.40 -9.81
C ALA A 156 -9.95 0.40 -9.82
N LEU A 157 -10.61 1.31 -9.07
CA LEU A 157 -12.05 1.31 -8.87
C LEU A 157 -12.83 1.43 -10.19
N ARG A 158 -13.76 0.51 -10.43
CA ARG A 158 -14.60 0.51 -11.63
C ARG A 158 -16.05 0.87 -11.35
N ARG A 159 -16.75 1.31 -12.38
CA ARG A 159 -18.17 1.67 -12.31
C ARG A 159 -19.05 0.49 -11.87
N GLN A 160 -18.76 -0.70 -12.35
CA GLN A 160 -19.52 -1.92 -12.04
C GLN A 160 -19.44 -2.31 -10.55
N ASP A 161 -18.36 -1.89 -9.86
CA ASP A 161 -18.14 -2.18 -8.45
C ASP A 161 -18.87 -1.18 -7.53
N CYS A 162 -19.58 -0.21 -8.10
CA CYS A 162 -20.21 0.89 -7.38
C CYS A 162 -21.75 0.85 -7.47
N HIS A 163 -22.40 0.75 -6.32
CA HIS A 163 -23.82 1.03 -6.15
C HIS A 163 -24.01 2.49 -5.71
N LEU A 164 -24.51 3.34 -6.60
CA LEU A 164 -24.61 4.80 -6.43
C LEU A 164 -26.07 5.26 -6.55
N PRO A 165 -26.90 5.07 -5.51
CA PRO A 165 -28.31 5.47 -5.54
C PRO A 165 -28.47 6.99 -5.71
N ALA A 166 -29.65 7.44 -6.13
CA ALA A 166 -29.94 8.86 -6.28
C ALA A 166 -29.90 9.61 -4.93
N THR A 167 -30.33 8.93 -3.86
CA THR A 167 -30.35 9.44 -2.48
C THR A 167 -29.91 8.36 -1.52
N GLY A 168 -29.29 8.74 -0.40
CA GLY A 168 -28.90 7.83 0.66
C GLY A 168 -27.51 7.21 0.48
N TRP A 169 -27.26 6.13 1.23
CA TRP A 169 -25.97 5.46 1.27
C TRP A 169 -25.77 4.57 0.06
N GLY A 170 -24.55 4.59 -0.47
CA GLY A 170 -24.12 3.69 -1.55
C GLY A 170 -23.21 2.58 -1.03
N ARG A 171 -22.64 1.82 -1.97
CA ARG A 171 -21.65 0.78 -1.66
C ARG A 171 -20.58 0.71 -2.74
N ILE A 172 -19.33 0.49 -2.33
CA ILE A 172 -18.22 0.11 -3.19
C ILE A 172 -17.83 -1.33 -2.86
N LEU A 173 -17.61 -2.17 -3.87
CA LEU A 173 -17.00 -3.49 -3.72
C LEU A 173 -15.50 -3.37 -4.00
N VAL A 174 -14.67 -3.84 -3.07
CA VAL A 174 -13.20 -3.77 -3.21
C VAL A 174 -12.61 -5.17 -3.22
N ASP A 175 -11.87 -5.50 -4.29
CA ASP A 175 -11.10 -6.74 -4.39
C ASP A 175 -9.98 -6.76 -3.34
N VAL A 176 -9.97 -7.78 -2.49
CA VAL A 176 -9.02 -7.93 -1.38
C VAL A 176 -7.62 -8.33 -1.89
N SER A 177 -7.47 -8.81 -3.12
CA SER A 177 -6.27 -9.48 -3.63
C SER A 177 -5.23 -8.61 -4.35
N ARG A 178 -5.47 -7.29 -4.54
CA ARG A 178 -4.66 -6.43 -5.43
C ARG A 178 -3.97 -5.24 -4.75
N PRO A 179 -2.95 -5.42 -3.89
CA PRO A 179 -2.03 -4.33 -3.58
C PRO A 179 -1.11 -4.04 -4.79
N GLU A 180 -0.94 -2.77 -5.16
CA GLU A 180 -0.04 -2.33 -6.24
C GLU A 180 1.39 -2.87 -6.04
N VAL A 181 1.91 -3.55 -7.07
CA VAL A 181 3.34 -3.75 -7.26
C VAL A 181 3.86 -2.58 -8.10
N ASN A 182 4.91 -1.92 -7.61
CA ASN A 182 5.52 -0.78 -8.29
C ASN A 182 6.14 -1.26 -9.62
N VAL A 183 5.85 -0.55 -10.71
CA VAL A 183 6.26 -0.81 -12.12
C VAL A 183 7.75 -1.07 -12.36
N GLN A 184 8.61 -0.83 -11.36
CA GLN A 184 10.06 -1.01 -11.45
C GLN A 184 10.54 -2.46 -11.27
N TRP A 185 9.65 -3.46 -11.19
CA TRP A 185 10.01 -4.85 -10.89
C TRP A 185 9.27 -5.92 -11.71
N THR A 186 8.76 -5.58 -12.90
CA THR A 186 8.12 -6.54 -13.83
C THR A 186 8.89 -6.59 -15.15
N ASP A 187 9.38 -7.78 -15.53
CA ASP A 187 10.19 -8.02 -16.75
C ASP A 187 9.44 -7.83 -18.07
N THR A 188 8.14 -7.54 -18.02
CA THR A 188 7.26 -7.51 -19.21
C THR A 188 6.88 -6.13 -19.70
N GLY A 189 7.33 -5.04 -19.08
CA GLY A 189 6.97 -3.68 -19.52
C GLY A 189 5.48 -3.33 -19.41
N ASP A 190 4.66 -4.26 -18.93
CA ASP A 190 3.28 -4.06 -18.52
C ASP A 190 3.25 -3.78 -17.01
N ALA A 191 2.64 -2.65 -16.65
CA ALA A 191 2.57 -2.17 -15.27
C ALA A 191 1.78 -3.08 -14.30
N HIS A 192 1.27 -4.21 -14.74
CA HIS A 192 0.31 -5.02 -13.99
C HIS A 192 0.49 -6.50 -14.30
N GLU A 193 1.46 -7.15 -13.65
CA GLU A 193 1.33 -8.60 -13.46
C GLU A 193 0.19 -8.86 -12.48
N GLU A 194 -0.86 -9.53 -12.94
CA GLU A 194 -1.94 -10.10 -12.12
C GLU A 194 -1.40 -11.26 -11.26
N ARG A 195 -0.48 -10.97 -10.34
CA ARG A 195 0.00 -11.96 -9.36
C ARG A 195 -0.91 -11.92 -8.15
N GLY A 196 -2.01 -12.68 -8.23
CA GLY A 196 -2.80 -13.03 -7.07
C GLY A 196 -1.90 -13.66 -6.00
N LEU A 197 -2.05 -13.23 -4.75
CA LEU A 197 -1.44 -13.92 -3.61
C LEU A 197 -1.92 -15.38 -3.65
N LYS A 198 -0.97 -16.30 -3.89
CA LYS A 198 -1.20 -17.75 -3.81
C LYS A 198 -1.92 -18.05 -2.49
N HIS A 199 -3.10 -18.66 -2.59
CA HIS A 199 -3.97 -19.19 -1.52
C HIS A 199 -5.16 -18.37 -0.99
N ARG A 200 -5.71 -17.40 -1.74
CA ARG A 200 -7.12 -16.99 -1.51
C ARG A 200 -7.90 -16.91 -2.81
N GLY A 201 -9.14 -17.39 -2.79
CA GLY A 201 -10.02 -17.46 -3.95
C GLY A 201 -10.22 -16.09 -4.59
N ARG A 202 -10.44 -16.09 -5.90
CA ARG A 202 -10.58 -14.93 -6.79
C ARG A 202 -11.77 -14.00 -6.46
N ASP A 203 -12.54 -14.32 -5.42
CA ASP A 203 -13.89 -13.80 -5.15
C ASP A 203 -14.05 -13.13 -3.77
N ASP A 204 -12.96 -12.94 -3.00
CA ASP A 204 -13.05 -12.23 -1.71
C ASP A 204 -13.12 -10.72 -1.96
N VAL A 205 -14.34 -10.22 -2.09
CA VAL A 205 -14.66 -8.78 -2.21
C VAL A 205 -15.20 -8.27 -0.89
N ARG A 206 -14.66 -7.16 -0.40
CA ARG A 206 -15.20 -6.51 0.80
C ARG A 206 -16.19 -5.39 0.42
N PRO A 207 -17.41 -5.40 0.97
CA PRO A 207 -18.35 -4.30 0.79
C PRO A 207 -17.98 -3.11 1.67
N VAL A 208 -17.82 -1.94 1.08
CA VAL A 208 -17.60 -0.67 1.79
C VAL A 208 -18.83 0.22 1.62
N PRO A 209 -19.66 0.40 2.66
CA PRO A 209 -20.76 1.36 2.61
C PRO A 209 -20.19 2.78 2.52
N ILE A 210 -20.71 3.57 1.59
CA ILE A 210 -20.23 4.93 1.33
C ILE A 210 -21.32 5.96 1.65
N PRO A 211 -20.95 7.08 2.31
CA PRO A 211 -21.92 8.09 2.71
C PRO A 211 -22.54 8.80 1.49
N PRO A 212 -23.75 9.38 1.62
CA PRO A 212 -24.42 10.10 0.53
C PRO A 212 -23.56 11.16 -0.15
N LYS A 213 -22.68 11.82 0.62
CA LYS A 213 -21.73 12.80 0.11
C LYS A 213 -20.75 12.21 -0.92
N LEU A 214 -20.19 11.03 -0.65
CA LEU A 214 -19.30 10.35 -1.61
C LEU A 214 -20.09 9.83 -2.82
N VAL A 215 -21.32 9.35 -2.61
CA VAL A 215 -22.20 8.95 -3.73
C VAL A 215 -22.41 10.12 -4.69
N GLN A 216 -22.73 11.31 -4.17
CA GLN A 216 -22.90 12.52 -4.99
C GLN A 216 -21.63 12.87 -5.76
N ILE A 217 -20.47 12.89 -5.09
CA ILE A 217 -19.17 13.18 -5.71
C ILE A 217 -18.87 12.20 -6.85
N LEU A 218 -19.10 10.90 -6.64
CA LEU A 218 -18.85 9.89 -7.67
C LEU A 218 -19.81 10.00 -8.85
N ARG A 219 -21.09 10.31 -8.59
CA ARG A 219 -22.07 10.53 -9.67
C ARG A 219 -21.69 11.75 -10.52
N GLN A 220 -21.34 12.86 -9.88
CA GLN A 220 -20.87 14.08 -10.55
C GLN A 220 -19.61 13.82 -11.38
N HIS A 221 -18.63 13.08 -10.82
CA HIS A 221 -17.43 12.70 -11.54
C HIS A 221 -17.74 11.86 -12.79
N ILE A 222 -18.63 10.88 -12.68
CA ILE A 222 -19.04 10.03 -13.81
C ILE A 222 -19.78 10.85 -14.87
N GLU A 223 -20.62 11.80 -14.47
CA GLU A 223 -21.33 12.68 -15.39
C GLU A 223 -20.39 13.62 -16.14
N GLU A 224 -19.44 14.24 -15.43
CA GLU A 224 -18.51 15.22 -16.02
C GLU A 224 -17.42 14.55 -16.87
N PHE A 225 -16.86 13.44 -16.40
CA PHE A 225 -15.68 12.82 -17.01
C PHE A 225 -15.95 11.47 -17.65
N GLY A 226 -17.11 10.85 -17.47
CA GLY A 226 -17.37 9.49 -17.92
C GLY A 226 -16.45 8.46 -17.25
N VAL A 227 -16.37 7.28 -17.87
CA VAL A 227 -15.51 6.16 -17.41
C VAL A 227 -14.47 5.80 -18.47
N ALA A 228 -13.40 5.13 -18.07
CA ALA A 228 -12.45 4.56 -19.02
C ALA A 228 -13.08 3.40 -19.82
N GLU A 229 -12.48 3.02 -20.94
CA GLU A 229 -12.98 1.90 -21.78
C GLU A 229 -13.08 0.58 -21.01
N ASP A 230 -12.18 0.36 -20.06
CA ASP A 230 -12.17 -0.83 -19.18
C ASP A 230 -13.00 -0.65 -17.89
N GLY A 231 -13.80 0.41 -17.82
CA GLY A 231 -14.75 0.69 -16.75
C GLY A 231 -14.16 1.42 -15.53
N ARG A 232 -12.85 1.71 -15.49
CA ARG A 232 -12.23 2.49 -14.40
C ARG A 232 -12.86 3.87 -14.27
N LEU A 233 -13.10 4.30 -13.02
CA LEU A 233 -13.61 5.65 -12.74
C LEU A 233 -12.55 6.72 -12.94
N PHE A 234 -11.30 6.44 -12.53
CA PHE A 234 -10.21 7.41 -12.59
C PHE A 234 -9.23 7.04 -13.69
N ARG A 235 -8.88 8.03 -14.52
CA ARG A 235 -7.95 7.88 -15.64
C ARG A 235 -7.20 9.17 -15.90
N SER A 236 -6.02 9.04 -16.46
CA SER A 236 -5.28 10.16 -17.03
C SER A 236 -6.02 10.75 -18.24
N GLU A 237 -5.57 11.92 -18.70
CA GLU A 237 -6.12 12.58 -19.90
C GLU A 237 -6.06 11.68 -21.15
N ARG A 238 -5.09 10.76 -21.21
CA ARG A 238 -4.92 9.76 -22.28
C ARG A 238 -5.67 8.44 -22.03
N GLY A 239 -6.56 8.39 -21.05
CA GLY A 239 -7.32 7.19 -20.69
C GLY A 239 -6.54 6.10 -19.92
N LYS A 240 -5.23 6.30 -19.70
CA LYS A 240 -4.37 5.36 -18.95
C LYS A 240 -4.58 5.48 -17.44
N VAL A 241 -4.05 4.51 -16.70
CA VAL A 241 -4.01 4.51 -15.24
C VAL A 241 -3.38 5.80 -14.70
N VAL A 242 -3.90 6.32 -13.59
CA VAL A 242 -3.35 7.51 -12.93
C VAL A 242 -2.05 7.14 -12.24
N ALA A 243 -0.94 7.77 -12.64
CA ALA A 243 0.35 7.54 -12.02
C ALA A 243 0.41 8.12 -10.59
N SER A 244 1.16 7.44 -9.71
CA SER A 244 1.29 7.83 -8.31
C SER A 244 1.94 9.19 -8.10
N THR A 245 2.91 9.52 -8.94
CA THR A 245 3.54 10.84 -8.98
C THR A 245 2.54 11.93 -9.31
N ALA A 246 1.69 11.70 -10.32
CA ALA A 246 0.73 12.69 -10.81
C ALA A 246 -0.32 13.08 -9.76
N TYR A 247 -0.88 12.11 -9.02
CA TYR A 247 -1.80 12.45 -7.93
C TYR A 247 -1.07 13.00 -6.70
N THR A 248 0.19 12.63 -6.46
CA THR A 248 0.96 13.16 -5.33
C THR A 248 1.29 14.64 -5.52
N GLU A 249 1.62 15.06 -6.73
CA GLU A 249 1.82 16.47 -7.09
C GLU A 249 0.56 17.30 -6.82
N VAL A 250 -0.58 16.88 -7.37
CA VAL A 250 -1.89 17.53 -7.16
C VAL A 250 -2.23 17.63 -5.68
N TRP A 251 -1.90 16.60 -4.90
CA TRP A 251 -2.12 16.61 -3.45
C TRP A 251 -1.26 17.66 -2.74
N GLN A 252 0.01 17.81 -3.09
CA GLN A 252 0.87 18.84 -2.48
C GLN A 252 0.38 20.25 -2.83
N ASP A 253 0.00 20.49 -4.08
CA ASP A 253 -0.56 21.78 -4.50
C ASP A 253 -1.84 22.09 -3.69
N ALA A 254 -2.75 21.12 -3.58
CA ALA A 254 -3.98 21.28 -2.80
C ALA A 254 -3.70 21.58 -1.31
N ARG A 255 -2.66 20.96 -0.71
CA ARG A 255 -2.25 21.29 0.67
C ARG A 255 -1.81 22.74 0.79
N THR A 256 -1.03 23.26 -0.16
CA THR A 256 -0.58 24.66 -0.12
C THR A 256 -1.74 25.66 -0.25
N LEU A 257 -2.81 25.26 -0.94
CA LEU A 257 -4.00 26.09 -1.11
C LEU A 257 -4.96 26.01 0.09
N ALA A 258 -5.12 24.83 0.71
CA ALA A 258 -6.13 24.59 1.75
C ALA A 258 -5.65 24.82 3.19
N LEU A 259 -4.34 24.72 3.44
CA LEU A 259 -3.78 24.69 4.79
C LEU A 259 -2.93 25.94 5.06
N THR A 260 -2.80 26.31 6.34
CA THR A 260 -1.88 27.40 6.72
C THR A 260 -0.43 27.01 6.46
N PRO A 261 0.50 27.97 6.27
CA PRO A 261 1.92 27.65 6.07
C PRO A 261 2.51 26.74 7.15
N ALA A 262 2.12 26.95 8.41
CA ALA A 262 2.52 26.10 9.53
C ALA A 262 1.98 24.66 9.41
N GLN A 263 0.73 24.50 8.96
CA GLN A 263 0.14 23.18 8.72
C GLN A 263 0.78 22.47 7.52
N VAL A 264 1.09 23.19 6.45
CA VAL A 264 1.81 22.65 5.28
C VAL A 264 3.18 22.11 5.68
N ALA A 265 3.92 22.85 6.51
CA ALA A 265 5.22 22.44 7.05
C ALA A 265 5.14 21.27 8.05
N SER A 266 3.95 21.02 8.61
CA SER A 266 3.71 19.93 9.56
C SER A 266 3.46 18.58 8.85
N PRO A 267 3.44 17.45 9.60
CA PRO A 267 3.04 16.15 9.06
C PRO A 267 1.57 16.05 8.60
N LEU A 268 0.74 17.06 8.90
CA LEU A 268 -0.69 17.05 8.63
C LEU A 268 -0.99 16.78 7.15
N ALA A 269 -1.73 15.70 6.90
CA ALA A 269 -2.17 15.28 5.58
C ALA A 269 -1.02 15.19 4.55
N ARG A 270 0.23 14.92 4.97
CA ARG A 270 1.40 15.04 4.09
C ARG A 270 1.29 14.16 2.85
N ARG A 271 0.65 12.99 2.96
CA ARG A 271 0.45 12.04 1.87
C ARG A 271 -1.05 11.85 1.60
N PRO A 272 -1.43 11.52 0.36
CA PRO A 272 -2.80 11.08 0.06
C PRO A 272 -3.28 9.94 0.96
N TYR A 273 -2.39 9.01 1.30
CA TYR A 273 -2.67 7.88 2.19
C TYR A 273 -3.13 8.32 3.59
N ASP A 274 -2.76 9.52 4.04
CA ASP A 274 -3.18 10.03 5.35
C ASP A 274 -4.69 10.33 5.41
N LEU A 275 -5.38 10.47 4.26
CA LEU A 275 -6.85 10.54 4.20
C LEU A 275 -7.51 9.25 4.68
N ARG A 276 -6.91 8.10 4.36
CA ARG A 276 -7.38 6.80 4.87
C ARG A 276 -7.20 6.72 6.38
N HIS A 277 -6.08 7.23 6.91
CA HIS A 277 -5.89 7.32 8.35
C HIS A 277 -6.95 8.21 8.99
N ALA A 278 -7.25 9.36 8.38
CA ALA A 278 -8.30 10.26 8.88
C ALA A 278 -9.69 9.60 8.85
N ALA A 279 -10.04 8.87 7.79
CA ALA A 279 -11.28 8.12 7.68
C ALA A 279 -11.48 7.13 8.82
N VAL A 280 -10.46 6.27 9.03
CA VAL A 280 -10.51 5.20 10.04
C VAL A 280 -10.54 5.79 11.44
N SER A 281 -9.71 6.79 11.72
CA SER A 281 -9.71 7.49 13.00
C SER A 281 -11.05 8.17 13.27
N LEU A 282 -11.69 8.77 12.25
CA LEU A 282 -13.02 9.37 12.38
C LEU A 282 -14.08 8.33 12.75
N TRP A 283 -14.11 7.18 12.08
CA TRP A 283 -15.11 6.14 12.36
C TRP A 283 -14.95 5.56 13.78
N LEU A 284 -13.71 5.33 14.19
CA LEU A 284 -13.40 4.90 15.56
C LEU A 284 -13.83 5.95 16.59
N ASN A 285 -13.53 7.23 16.36
CA ASN A 285 -13.92 8.32 17.25
C ASN A 285 -15.45 8.57 17.25
N ALA A 286 -16.13 8.26 16.15
CA ALA A 286 -17.58 8.27 16.06
C ALA A 286 -18.23 7.06 16.77
N GLY A 287 -17.45 6.09 17.27
CA GLY A 287 -17.94 4.91 17.98
C GLY A 287 -18.42 3.77 17.11
N VAL A 288 -18.07 3.76 15.83
CA VAL A 288 -18.35 2.60 14.99
C VAL A 288 -17.58 1.39 15.58
N PRO A 289 -18.22 0.21 15.74
CA PRO A 289 -17.56 -0.96 16.28
C PRO A 289 -16.25 -1.29 15.55
N ALA A 290 -15.21 -1.64 16.29
CA ALA A 290 -13.90 -1.96 15.72
C ALA A 290 -13.94 -3.09 14.66
N PRO A 291 -14.75 -4.16 14.80
CA PRO A 291 -14.93 -5.16 13.74
C PRO A 291 -15.44 -4.56 12.43
N ASP A 292 -16.49 -3.73 12.49
CA ASP A 292 -17.06 -3.07 11.31
C ASP A 292 -16.05 -2.12 10.65
N VAL A 293 -15.31 -1.34 11.45
CA VAL A 293 -14.25 -0.47 10.94
C VAL A 293 -13.14 -1.29 10.27
N ALA A 294 -12.75 -2.41 10.86
CA ALA A 294 -11.72 -3.29 10.33
C ALA A 294 -12.14 -3.90 8.99
N GLU A 295 -13.38 -4.41 8.91
CA GLU A 295 -13.95 -4.95 7.68
C GLU A 295 -13.98 -3.90 6.57
N ARG A 296 -14.56 -2.71 6.83
CA ARG A 296 -14.62 -1.62 5.86
C ARG A 296 -13.24 -1.19 5.36
N ALA A 297 -12.29 -1.04 6.30
CA ALA A 297 -10.93 -0.66 5.96
C ALA A 297 -10.16 -1.80 5.27
N GLY A 298 -10.53 -3.07 5.44
CA GLY A 298 -9.71 -4.21 4.99
C GLY A 298 -8.49 -4.40 5.89
N HIS A 299 -8.70 -4.38 7.21
CA HIS A 299 -7.72 -4.73 8.24
C HIS A 299 -8.18 -5.97 9.02
N GLY A 300 -7.24 -6.69 9.63
CA GLY A 300 -7.57 -7.50 10.80
C GLY A 300 -7.88 -6.58 11.99
N VAL A 301 -8.75 -7.02 12.90
CA VAL A 301 -9.12 -6.23 14.09
C VAL A 301 -7.90 -5.97 14.98
N ASP A 302 -6.99 -6.94 15.11
CA ASP A 302 -5.74 -6.80 15.84
C ASP A 302 -4.83 -5.72 15.24
N VAL A 303 -4.75 -5.68 13.90
CA VAL A 303 -4.01 -4.65 13.16
C VAL A 303 -4.65 -3.29 13.38
N LEU A 304 -5.98 -3.20 13.31
CA LEU A 304 -6.69 -1.95 13.54
C LEU A 304 -6.39 -1.37 14.92
N LEU A 305 -6.58 -2.16 15.99
CA LEU A 305 -6.36 -1.70 17.36
C LEU A 305 -4.90 -1.32 17.61
N ARG A 306 -3.94 -2.09 17.08
CA ARG A 306 -2.51 -1.79 17.22
C ARG A 306 -2.09 -0.53 16.46
N VAL A 307 -2.60 -0.34 15.25
CA VAL A 307 -2.23 0.78 14.37
C VAL A 307 -2.91 2.08 14.81
N TYR A 308 -4.15 2.04 15.29
CA TYR A 308 -4.94 3.23 15.61
C TYR A 308 -5.05 3.54 17.11
N ALA A 309 -4.36 2.81 17.98
CA ALA A 309 -4.37 3.02 19.44
C ALA A 309 -4.25 4.51 19.84
N LYS A 310 -3.27 5.23 19.27
CA LYS A 310 -3.03 6.65 19.58
C LYS A 310 -4.11 7.61 19.06
N CYS A 311 -4.95 7.17 18.13
CA CYS A 311 -6.06 7.95 17.62
C CYS A 311 -7.33 7.80 18.48
N LEU A 312 -7.35 6.84 19.40
CA LEU A 312 -8.42 6.62 20.38
C LEU A 312 -8.18 7.40 21.69
N ASP A 313 -6.97 7.94 21.89
CA ASP A 313 -6.61 8.74 23.06
C ASP A 313 -7.52 9.99 23.13
N GLY A 314 -8.29 10.11 24.21
CA GLY A 314 -9.29 11.17 24.41
C GLY A 314 -10.76 10.72 24.33
N GLN A 315 -11.03 9.43 24.09
CA GLN A 315 -12.41 8.90 24.04
C GLN A 315 -13.03 8.60 25.41
N GLN A 316 -12.34 8.83 26.53
CA GLN A 316 -12.83 8.43 27.85
C GLN A 316 -14.19 9.08 28.18
N GLU A 317 -14.36 10.37 27.91
CA GLU A 317 -15.61 11.08 28.16
C GLU A 317 -16.75 10.59 27.25
N ILE A 318 -16.47 10.32 25.98
CA ILE A 318 -17.45 9.78 25.02
C ILE A 318 -17.85 8.35 25.40
N ALA A 319 -16.89 7.53 25.81
CA ALA A 319 -17.13 6.16 26.27
C ALA A 319 -17.95 6.15 27.55
N ASN A 320 -17.60 6.99 28.54
CA ASN A 320 -18.35 7.14 29.78
C ASN A 320 -19.80 7.56 29.50
N LYS A 321 -20.02 8.57 28.65
CA LYS A 321 -21.37 9.00 28.28
C LYS A 321 -22.20 7.88 27.66
N ARG A 322 -21.61 7.08 26.77
CA ARG A 322 -22.31 5.91 26.19
C ARG A 322 -22.67 4.86 27.22
N ILE A 323 -21.80 4.62 28.21
CA ILE A 323 -22.06 3.70 29.32
C ILE A 323 -23.20 4.26 30.18
N GLU A 324 -23.17 5.55 30.52
CA GLU A 324 -24.24 6.23 31.24
C GLU A 324 -25.58 6.12 30.51
N ASP A 325 -25.61 6.44 29.21
CA ASP A 325 -26.81 6.34 28.37
C ASP A 325 -27.36 4.90 28.33
N ALA A 326 -26.49 3.89 28.28
CA ALA A 326 -26.88 2.49 28.25
C ALA A 326 -27.34 1.94 29.62
N LEU A 327 -26.79 2.45 30.71
CA LEU A 327 -27.23 2.10 32.07
C LEU A 327 -28.54 2.79 32.45
N ALA A 328 -28.87 3.91 31.78
CA ALA A 328 -30.12 4.64 31.96
C ALA A 328 -31.28 4.14 31.07
N ALA A 329 -31.02 3.22 30.14
CA ALA A 329 -31.98 2.61 29.23
C ALA A 329 -32.57 1.31 29.80
#